data_AF-A0A2S4UA21-F1
#
_entry.id   AF-A0A2S4UA21-F1
#
_cell.length_a   1.000
_cell.length_b   1.000
_cell.length_c   1.000
_cell.angle_alpha   90.00
_cell.angle_beta   90.00
_cell.angle_gamma   90.00
#
_symmetry.space_group_name_H-M   'P 1'
#
loop_
_entity.id
_entity.type
_entity.pdbx_description
1 polymer ?
#
loop_
_entity_poly.entity_id
_entity_poly.type
_entity_poly.pdbx_seq_one_letter_code
_entity_poly.pdbx_strand_id
1 'polypeptide(L)'
;MESTLQNLLTLANSPNNAEGENAKPQAEALVSDRLGSPVVVLARSAITITKLCRLFFKQLSRRGMNKRRLPLYTGMHSYQLETLAESVEEVHQFIINIKSSIEEAETTNKQVTIDELTRQAEGLSTRIASFLALILLHFVPLIPETDGFPSRTYFLTWFASWQDQFHTAKQNFVNAVKLFENHIQ
;
A
#
# COMPACT_ATOMS: atom_id res chain seq x y z
N MET A 1 24.09 25.01 -21.22
CA MET A 1 22.83 24.26 -21.41
C MET A 1 22.88 23.42 -22.69
N GLU A 2 23.52 23.90 -23.76
CA GLU A 2 23.74 23.16 -25.02
C GLU A 2 24.61 21.88 -24.88
N SER A 3 25.64 21.92 -24.03
CA SER A 3 26.61 20.81 -23.89
C SER A 3 26.00 19.54 -23.29
N THR A 4 24.97 19.69 -22.47
CA THR A 4 24.31 18.56 -21.80
C THR A 4 23.42 17.78 -22.76
N LEU A 5 22.80 18.46 -23.73
CA LEU A 5 21.97 17.82 -24.76
C LEU A 5 22.81 17.14 -25.83
N GLN A 6 23.96 17.71 -26.18
CA GLN A 6 24.92 17.07 -27.10
C GLN A 6 25.48 15.76 -26.54
N ASN A 7 25.72 15.70 -25.22
CA ASN A 7 26.18 14.48 -24.55
C ASN A 7 25.12 13.37 -24.46
N LEU A 8 23.83 13.73 -24.45
CA LEU A 8 22.73 12.74 -24.46
C LEU A 8 22.51 12.15 -25.86
N LEU A 9 22.74 12.94 -26.92
CA LEU A 9 22.61 12.49 -28.30
C LEU A 9 23.76 11.58 -28.76
N THR A 10 24.97 11.78 -28.23
CA THR A 10 26.12 10.90 -28.49
C THR A 10 25.99 9.56 -27.78
N LEU A 11 25.39 9.52 -26.58
CA LEU A 11 25.14 8.27 -25.86
C LEU A 11 24.11 7.36 -26.56
N ALA A 12 23.14 7.97 -27.26
CA ALA A 12 22.08 7.24 -27.97
C ALA A 12 22.55 6.59 -29.28
N ASN A 13 23.68 7.04 -29.86
CA ASN A 13 24.10 6.66 -31.21
C ASN A 13 25.43 5.88 -31.28
N SER A 14 25.99 5.42 -30.15
CA SER A 14 27.22 4.62 -30.21
C SER A 14 26.92 3.19 -30.65
N PRO A 15 27.54 2.67 -31.72
CA PRO A 15 27.30 1.31 -32.17
C PRO A 15 27.93 0.29 -31.22
N ASN A 16 27.15 -0.75 -30.93
CA ASN A 16 27.57 -1.94 -30.20
C ASN A 16 28.73 -2.62 -30.91
N ASN A 17 29.93 -2.50 -30.35
CA ASN A 17 31.01 -3.42 -30.63
C ASN A 17 31.21 -4.29 -29.38
N ALA A 18 30.86 -5.56 -29.54
CA ALA A 18 31.04 -6.62 -28.57
C ALA A 18 32.52 -6.98 -28.42
N GLU A 19 32.88 -7.36 -27.19
CA GLU A 19 34.04 -8.15 -26.70
C GLU A 19 34.34 -7.58 -25.31
N GLY A 20 34.40 -8.28 -24.19
CA GLY A 20 34.41 -9.68 -23.80
C GLY A 20 34.84 -9.65 -22.33
N GLU A 21 34.24 -10.48 -21.47
CA GLU A 21 34.70 -10.76 -20.09
C GLU A 21 34.76 -9.60 -19.06
N ASN A 22 33.61 -9.05 -18.63
CA ASN A 22 33.45 -8.63 -17.21
C ASN A 22 31.98 -8.40 -16.77
N ALA A 23 31.08 -9.34 -17.06
CA ALA A 23 29.63 -9.11 -16.96
C ALA A 23 29.03 -9.13 -15.53
N LYS A 24 29.81 -9.47 -14.48
CA LYS A 24 29.25 -9.69 -13.13
C LYS A 24 29.17 -8.42 -12.26
N PRO A 25 30.20 -7.53 -12.19
CA PRO A 25 30.12 -6.33 -11.36
C PRO A 25 29.20 -5.25 -11.94
N GLN A 26 29.03 -5.22 -13.26
CA GLN A 26 28.26 -4.18 -13.94
C GLN A 26 26.75 -4.45 -13.92
N ALA A 27 26.33 -5.72 -13.97
CA ALA A 27 24.92 -6.08 -13.87
C ALA A 27 24.33 -5.74 -12.48
N GLU A 28 25.10 -5.94 -11.40
CA GLU A 28 24.65 -5.64 -10.03
C GLU A 28 24.56 -4.12 -9.79
N ALA A 29 25.53 -3.34 -10.30
CA ALA A 29 25.49 -1.88 -10.24
C ALA A 29 24.34 -1.28 -11.06
N LEU A 30 24.06 -1.82 -12.26
CA LEU A 30 22.95 -1.38 -13.12
C LEU A 30 21.57 -1.77 -12.56
N VAL A 31 21.48 -2.85 -11.77
CA VAL A 31 20.23 -3.25 -11.10
C VAL A 31 19.97 -2.37 -9.86
N SER A 32 21.03 -1.98 -9.13
CA SER A 32 20.95 -1.02 -8.02
C SER A 32 20.48 0.37 -8.50
N ASP A 33 20.98 0.82 -9.65
CA ASP A 33 20.60 2.10 -10.27
C ASP A 33 19.12 2.14 -10.73
N ARG A 34 18.54 0.98 -11.09
CA ARG A 34 17.13 0.87 -11.51
C ARG A 34 16.12 0.79 -10.36
N LEU A 35 16.53 0.34 -9.17
CA LEU A 35 15.62 0.18 -8.03
C LEU A 35 15.47 1.47 -7.19
N GLY A 36 16.43 2.38 -7.24
CA GLY A 36 16.50 3.53 -6.32
C GLY A 36 16.88 3.09 -4.91
N SER A 37 17.33 4.02 -4.05
CA SER A 37 17.73 3.72 -2.66
C SER A 37 16.67 2.85 -1.94
N PRO A 38 17.05 1.84 -1.16
CA PRO A 38 16.10 0.98 -0.44
C PRO A 38 15.05 1.75 0.38
N VAL A 39 15.46 2.88 0.99
CA VAL A 39 14.56 3.79 1.72
C VAL A 39 13.52 4.41 0.79
N VAL A 40 13.90 4.76 -0.44
CA VAL A 40 12.99 5.29 -1.47
C VAL A 40 11.99 4.22 -1.92
N VAL A 41 12.43 2.98 -2.10
CA VAL A 41 11.55 1.85 -2.43
C VAL A 41 10.54 1.61 -1.31
N LEU A 42 11.00 1.63 -0.06
CA LEU A 42 10.18 1.52 1.14
C LEU A 42 9.16 2.67 1.26
N ALA A 43 9.59 3.91 1.03
CA ALA A 43 8.70 5.06 1.03
C ALA A 43 7.61 4.96 -0.07
N ARG A 44 7.99 4.53 -1.28
CA ARG A 44 7.05 4.33 -2.40
C ARG A 44 6.00 3.26 -2.09
N SER A 45 6.40 2.15 -1.48
CA SER A 45 5.46 1.09 -1.10
C SER A 45 4.52 1.54 0.03
N ALA A 46 5.02 2.27 1.03
CA ALA A 46 4.21 2.88 2.10
C ALA A 46 3.17 3.88 1.55
N ILE A 47 3.56 4.72 0.59
CA ILE A 47 2.65 5.65 -0.10
C ILE A 47 1.53 4.86 -0.81
N THR A 48 1.86 3.73 -1.41
CA THR A 48 0.89 2.88 -2.11
C THR A 48 -0.13 2.30 -1.13
N ILE A 49 0.31 1.76 0.01
CA ILE A 49 -0.58 1.29 1.09
C ILE A 49 -1.50 2.42 1.57
N THR A 50 -0.93 3.60 1.84
CA THR A 50 -1.67 4.78 2.31
C THR A 50 -2.76 5.20 1.32
N LYS A 51 -2.44 5.21 0.02
CA LYS A 51 -3.41 5.52 -1.04
C LYS A 51 -4.54 4.50 -1.09
N LEU A 52 -4.25 3.22 -0.93
CA LEU A 52 -5.27 2.17 -0.89
C LEU A 52 -6.17 2.27 0.34
N CYS A 53 -5.62 2.57 1.52
CA CYS A 53 -6.40 2.85 2.73
C CYS A 53 -7.35 4.04 2.50
N ARG A 54 -6.83 5.13 1.93
CA ARG A 54 -7.65 6.30 1.59
C ARG A 54 -8.76 5.95 0.59
N LEU A 55 -8.45 5.15 -0.43
CA LEU A 55 -9.41 4.70 -1.43
C LEU A 55 -10.55 3.89 -0.79
N PHE A 56 -10.21 3.01 0.15
CA PHE A 56 -11.16 2.22 0.93
C PHE A 56 -12.13 3.10 1.73
N PHE A 57 -11.61 3.99 2.58
CA PHE A 57 -12.48 4.87 3.36
C PHE A 57 -13.29 5.85 2.50
N LYS A 58 -12.72 6.28 1.37
CA LYS A 58 -13.45 7.08 0.39
C LYS A 58 -14.63 6.29 -0.20
N GLN A 59 -14.46 5.00 -0.51
CA GLN A 59 -15.53 4.15 -1.02
C GLN A 59 -16.67 4.03 0.00
N LEU A 60 -16.35 3.79 1.28
CA LEU A 60 -17.33 3.73 2.37
C LEU A 60 -18.08 5.06 2.54
N SER A 61 -17.36 6.17 2.39
CA SER A 61 -17.93 7.51 2.51
C SER A 61 -18.78 7.93 1.30
N ARG A 62 -18.77 7.19 0.18
CA ARG A 62 -19.57 7.54 -1.00
C ARG A 62 -21.06 7.46 -0.67
N ARG A 63 -21.82 8.37 -1.29
CA ARG A 63 -23.27 8.56 -1.19
C ARG A 63 -24.11 7.27 -1.36
N GLY A 64 -23.54 6.20 -1.93
CA GLY A 64 -24.16 4.87 -2.01
C GLY A 64 -24.19 4.11 -0.68
N MET A 65 -23.08 4.04 0.06
CA MET A 65 -23.02 3.37 1.38
C MET A 65 -23.48 4.28 2.53
N ASN A 66 -23.24 5.59 2.45
CA ASN A 66 -23.50 6.50 3.58
C ASN A 66 -24.86 7.25 3.50
N LYS A 67 -25.60 7.21 2.38
CA LYS A 67 -26.83 8.03 2.22
C LYS A 67 -28.05 7.35 1.59
N ARG A 68 -27.93 6.16 0.98
CA ARG A 68 -29.13 5.40 0.57
C ARG A 68 -29.62 4.62 1.77
N ARG A 69 -30.64 5.16 2.47
CA ARG A 69 -31.51 4.52 3.48
C ARG A 69 -31.08 3.11 3.89
N LEU A 70 -29.90 2.98 4.49
CA LEU A 70 -29.57 1.75 5.19
C LEU A 70 -30.56 1.71 6.36
N PRO A 71 -31.19 0.57 6.64
CA PRO A 71 -32.03 0.43 7.81
C PRO A 71 -31.30 1.00 9.03
N LEU A 72 -32.01 1.78 9.86
CA LEU A 72 -31.47 2.31 11.11
C LEU A 72 -31.02 1.21 12.08
N TYR A 73 -31.39 -0.03 11.77
CA TYR A 73 -31.00 -1.23 12.48
C TYR A 73 -30.04 -2.06 11.63
N THR A 74 -28.81 -2.20 12.11
CA THR A 74 -27.90 -3.27 11.71
C THR A 74 -28.05 -4.40 12.74
N GLY A 75 -28.01 -5.66 12.34
CA GLY A 75 -27.99 -6.80 13.27
C GLY A 75 -26.67 -6.94 14.03
N MET A 76 -25.99 -5.84 14.29
CA MET A 76 -24.62 -5.76 14.76
C MET A 76 -24.61 -5.47 16.27
N HIS A 77 -23.74 -6.16 17.01
CA HIS A 77 -23.56 -5.87 18.43
C HIS A 77 -22.89 -4.50 18.63
N SER A 78 -23.21 -3.82 19.74
CA SER A 78 -22.65 -2.50 20.05
C SER A 78 -21.11 -2.48 20.04
N TYR A 79 -20.47 -3.54 20.54
CA TYR A 79 -19.00 -3.64 20.53
C TYR A 79 -18.42 -3.69 19.10
N GLN A 80 -19.13 -4.27 18.14
CA GLN A 80 -18.67 -4.32 16.75
C GLN A 80 -18.84 -2.95 16.07
N LEU A 81 -19.90 -2.20 16.43
CA LEU A 81 -20.09 -0.82 15.98
C LEU A 81 -19.00 0.11 16.53
N GLU A 82 -18.65 -0.05 17.80
CA GLU A 82 -17.54 0.67 18.44
C GLU A 82 -16.21 0.35 17.76
N THR A 83 -15.93 -0.94 17.55
CA THR A 83 -14.76 -1.41 16.78
C THR A 83 -14.69 -0.75 15.40
N LEU A 84 -15.83 -0.61 14.72
CA LEU A 84 -15.92 0.05 13.40
C LEU A 84 -15.60 1.56 13.51
N ALA A 85 -16.14 2.23 14.53
CA ALA A 85 -15.91 3.67 14.74
C ALA A 85 -14.42 3.97 15.01
N GLU A 86 -13.76 3.15 15.82
CA GLU A 86 -12.36 3.33 16.20
C GLU A 86 -11.38 2.96 15.07
N SER A 87 -11.79 2.10 14.15
CA SER A 87 -10.90 1.55 13.11
C SER A 87 -10.29 2.61 12.19
N VAL A 88 -10.97 3.74 11.96
CA VAL A 88 -10.42 4.83 11.13
C VAL A 88 -9.22 5.46 11.82
N GLU A 89 -9.34 5.72 13.12
CA GLU A 89 -8.29 6.31 13.93
C GLU A 89 -7.10 5.36 14.05
N GLU A 90 -7.35 4.08 14.28
CA GLU A 90 -6.29 3.08 14.33
C GLU A 90 -5.53 2.94 13.01
N VAL A 91 -6.23 2.86 11.88
CA VAL A 91 -5.57 2.82 10.56
C VAL A 91 -4.71 4.06 10.32
N HIS A 92 -5.18 5.23 10.77
CA HIS A 92 -4.39 6.45 10.71
C HIS A 92 -3.12 6.36 11.56
N GLN A 93 -3.22 5.84 12.79
CA GLN A 93 -2.05 5.63 13.65
C GLN A 93 -1.03 4.67 13.02
N PHE A 94 -1.47 3.55 12.43
CA PHE A 94 -0.56 2.64 11.72
C PHE A 94 0.21 3.35 10.60
N ILE A 95 -0.48 4.21 9.82
CA ILE A 95 0.14 4.97 8.72
C ILE A 95 1.16 5.99 9.25
N ILE A 96 0.83 6.70 10.34
CA ILE A 96 1.76 7.65 10.98
C ILE A 96 3.01 6.91 11.46
N ASN A 97 2.84 5.78 12.16
CA ASN A 97 3.97 5.03 12.69
C ASN A 97 4.87 4.49 11.57
N ILE A 98 4.30 3.97 10.48
CA ILE A 98 5.08 3.55 9.30
C ILE A 98 5.87 4.73 8.74
N LYS A 99 5.24 5.91 8.61
CA LYS A 99 5.92 7.12 8.13
C LYS A 99 7.09 7.50 9.03
N SER A 100 6.86 7.60 10.34
CA SER A 100 7.90 7.96 11.32
C SER A 100 9.09 6.98 11.26
N SER A 101 8.83 5.67 11.22
CA SER A 101 9.88 4.66 11.12
C SER A 101 10.70 4.77 9.83
N ILE A 102 10.11 5.23 8.72
CA ILE A 102 10.83 5.47 7.47
C ILE A 102 11.67 6.75 7.57
N GLU A 103 11.15 7.82 8.17
CA GLU A 103 11.87 9.09 8.35
C GLU A 103 13.08 8.96 9.29
N GLU A 104 13.00 8.06 10.26
CA GLU A 104 14.04 7.79 11.25
C GLU A 104 14.95 6.61 10.87
N ALA A 105 14.79 6.04 9.67
CA ALA A 105 15.47 4.83 9.23
C ALA A 105 17.00 4.96 9.14
N GLU A 106 17.53 6.18 8.96
CA GLU A 106 18.98 6.43 8.90
C GLU A 106 19.60 6.69 10.28
N THR A 107 18.80 7.12 11.26
CA THR A 107 19.28 7.52 12.60
C THR A 107 19.02 6.46 13.67
N THR A 108 18.05 5.57 13.44
CA THR A 108 17.65 4.53 14.38
C THR A 108 18.36 3.21 14.12
N ASN A 109 18.42 2.36 15.14
CA ASN A 109 18.85 0.98 14.96
C ASN A 109 17.98 0.28 13.90
N LYS A 110 18.61 -0.25 12.85
CA LYS A 110 17.91 -0.85 11.70
C LYS A 110 17.01 -2.01 12.09
N GLN A 111 17.42 -2.86 13.03
CA GLN A 111 16.60 -3.98 13.47
C GLN A 111 15.32 -3.47 14.13
N VAL A 112 15.44 -2.44 14.98
CA VAL A 112 14.28 -1.78 15.60
C VAL A 112 13.36 -1.19 14.53
N THR A 113 13.91 -0.52 13.51
CA THR A 113 13.13 0.01 12.38
C THR A 113 12.41 -1.10 11.61
N ILE A 114 13.09 -2.21 11.28
CA ILE A 114 12.52 -3.35 10.54
C ILE A 114 11.39 -4.02 11.33
N ASP A 115 11.62 -4.28 12.62
CA ASP A 115 10.65 -4.91 13.51
C ASP A 115 9.40 -4.03 13.63
N GLU A 116 9.58 -2.72 13.79
CA GLU A 116 8.48 -1.77 13.89
C GLU A 116 7.69 -1.66 12.58
N LEU A 117 8.36 -1.53 11.43
CA LEU A 117 7.69 -1.49 10.12
C LEU A 117 6.88 -2.75 9.87
N THR A 118 7.43 -3.92 10.20
CA THR A 118 6.76 -5.21 10.05
C THR A 118 5.54 -5.31 10.96
N ARG A 119 5.70 -4.94 12.25
CA ARG A 119 4.62 -4.92 13.23
C ARG A 119 3.46 -4.01 12.80
N GLN A 120 3.77 -2.81 12.36
CA GLN A 120 2.76 -1.83 11.93
C GLN A 120 2.03 -2.30 10.65
N ALA A 121 2.75 -2.90 9.69
CA ALA A 121 2.13 -3.44 8.47
C ALA A 121 1.18 -4.60 8.75
N GLU A 122 1.55 -5.53 9.65
CA GLU A 122 0.67 -6.64 10.02
C GLU A 122 -0.52 -6.18 10.87
N GLY A 123 -0.32 -5.24 11.79
CA GLY A 123 -1.39 -4.61 12.56
C GLY A 123 -2.42 -3.91 11.66
N LEU A 124 -1.93 -3.10 10.71
CA LEU A 124 -2.76 -2.44 9.70
C LEU A 124 -3.57 -3.45 8.89
N SER A 125 -2.91 -4.51 8.39
CA SER A 125 -3.56 -5.56 7.60
C SER A 125 -4.66 -6.26 8.38
N THR A 126 -4.41 -6.55 9.66
CA THR A 126 -5.36 -7.22 10.55
C THR A 126 -6.57 -6.33 10.80
N ARG A 127 -6.33 -5.05 11.14
CA ARG A 127 -7.41 -4.07 11.40
C ARG A 127 -8.29 -3.87 10.17
N ILE A 128 -7.69 -3.71 9.00
CA ILE A 128 -8.42 -3.59 7.73
C ILE A 128 -9.25 -4.84 7.44
N ALA A 129 -8.71 -6.04 7.65
CA ALA A 129 -9.43 -7.29 7.41
C ALA A 129 -10.65 -7.43 8.33
N SER A 130 -10.49 -7.18 9.63
CA SER A 130 -11.60 -7.19 10.60
C SER A 130 -12.67 -6.18 10.22
N PHE A 131 -12.27 -4.96 9.86
CA PHE A 131 -13.19 -3.91 9.48
C PHE A 131 -13.94 -4.24 8.18
N LEU A 132 -13.24 -4.73 7.15
CA LEU A 132 -13.85 -5.17 5.90
C LEU A 132 -14.85 -6.30 6.13
N ALA A 133 -14.54 -7.26 7.00
CA ALA A 133 -15.46 -8.35 7.34
C ALA A 133 -16.77 -7.83 7.94
N LEU A 134 -16.71 -6.84 8.85
CA LEU A 134 -17.92 -6.21 9.41
C LEU A 134 -18.75 -5.49 8.34
N ILE A 135 -18.10 -4.80 7.41
CA ILE A 135 -18.76 -4.13 6.28
C ILE A 135 -19.47 -5.16 5.38
N LEU A 136 -18.77 -6.23 4.99
CA LEU A 136 -19.32 -7.28 4.14
C LEU A 136 -20.46 -8.05 4.81
N LEU A 137 -20.37 -8.29 6.13
CA LEU A 137 -21.36 -9.05 6.88
C LEU A 137 -22.62 -8.23 7.21
N HIS A 138 -22.46 -6.96 7.57
CA HIS A 138 -23.57 -6.17 8.13
C HIS A 138 -24.06 -5.04 7.24
N PHE A 139 -23.23 -4.48 6.36
CA PHE A 139 -23.62 -3.31 5.56
C PHE A 139 -23.97 -3.68 4.13
N VAL A 140 -23.17 -4.53 3.48
CA VAL A 140 -23.42 -4.94 2.09
C VAL A 140 -24.78 -5.65 1.91
N PRO A 141 -25.24 -6.53 2.82
CA PRO A 141 -26.55 -7.17 2.69
C PRO A 141 -27.73 -6.20 2.79
N LEU A 142 -27.56 -5.05 3.44
CA LEU A 142 -28.61 -4.03 3.58
C LEU A 142 -28.83 -3.22 2.31
N ILE A 143 -27.96 -3.35 1.32
CA ILE A 143 -28.10 -2.71 0.01
C ILE A 143 -29.19 -3.48 -0.76
N PRO A 144 -30.29 -2.82 -1.17
CA PRO A 144 -31.35 -3.48 -1.92
C PRO A 144 -30.84 -3.98 -3.27
N GLU A 145 -31.22 -5.19 -3.65
CA GLU A 145 -30.96 -5.79 -4.97
C GLU A 145 -31.93 -5.20 -6.02
N THR A 146 -31.94 -3.87 -6.13
CA THR A 146 -32.72 -3.14 -7.14
C THR A 146 -31.84 -2.75 -8.31
N ASP A 147 -32.42 -2.46 -9.47
CA ASP A 147 -31.73 -2.04 -10.71
C ASP A 147 -30.90 -0.73 -10.57
N GLY A 148 -30.87 -0.12 -9.38
CA GLY A 148 -30.18 1.13 -9.12
C GLY A 148 -28.70 0.96 -8.77
N PHE A 149 -27.80 1.55 -9.55
CA PHE A 149 -26.37 1.62 -9.24
C PHE A 149 -26.07 2.57 -8.05
N PRO A 150 -25.12 2.23 -7.15
CA PRO A 150 -24.38 0.96 -7.06
C PRO A 150 -25.19 -0.18 -6.41
N SER A 151 -25.09 -1.38 -6.97
CA SER A 151 -25.74 -2.61 -6.48
C SER A 151 -24.89 -3.35 -5.44
N ARG A 152 -25.45 -4.39 -4.80
CA ARG A 152 -24.71 -5.26 -3.89
C ARG A 152 -23.53 -5.95 -4.59
N THR A 153 -23.77 -6.51 -5.77
CA THR A 153 -22.71 -7.13 -6.60
C THR A 153 -21.57 -6.16 -6.88
N TYR A 154 -21.87 -4.90 -7.19
CA TYR A 154 -20.83 -3.89 -7.41
C TYR A 154 -19.92 -3.73 -6.19
N PHE A 155 -20.49 -3.65 -4.98
CA PHE A 155 -19.67 -3.52 -3.78
C PHE A 155 -18.84 -4.77 -3.49
N LEU A 156 -19.42 -5.97 -3.63
CA LEU A 156 -18.69 -7.23 -3.45
C LEU A 156 -17.48 -7.31 -4.41
N THR A 157 -17.69 -7.05 -5.70
CA THR A 157 -16.61 -7.05 -6.70
C THR A 157 -15.58 -5.99 -6.39
N TRP A 158 -16.00 -4.77 -6.05
CA TRP A 158 -15.09 -3.67 -5.73
C TRP A 158 -14.21 -3.98 -4.51
N PHE A 159 -14.80 -4.52 -3.44
CA PHE A 159 -14.06 -4.88 -2.23
C PHE A 159 -13.09 -6.04 -2.47
N ALA A 160 -13.48 -7.05 -3.26
CA ALA A 160 -12.59 -8.13 -3.65
C ALA A 160 -11.37 -7.60 -4.43
N SER A 161 -11.60 -6.79 -5.47
CA SER A 161 -10.50 -6.19 -6.25
C SER A 161 -9.60 -5.28 -5.40
N TRP A 162 -10.19 -4.53 -4.47
CA TRP A 162 -9.42 -3.69 -3.56
C TRP A 162 -8.58 -4.53 -2.58
N GLN A 163 -9.13 -5.63 -2.06
CA GLN A 163 -8.42 -6.54 -1.15
C GLN A 163 -7.21 -7.18 -1.83
N ASP A 164 -7.35 -7.61 -3.08
CA ASP A 164 -6.22 -8.13 -3.87
C ASP A 164 -5.12 -7.08 -4.04
N GLN A 165 -5.48 -5.86 -4.42
CA GLN A 165 -4.53 -4.75 -4.56
C GLN A 165 -3.83 -4.43 -3.23
N PHE A 166 -4.58 -4.43 -2.13
CA PHE A 166 -4.04 -4.19 -0.80
C PHE A 166 -3.08 -5.31 -0.38
N HIS A 167 -3.43 -6.58 -0.63
CA HIS A 167 -2.54 -7.70 -0.37
C HIS A 167 -1.24 -7.58 -1.16
N THR A 168 -1.31 -7.30 -2.47
CA THR A 168 -0.12 -7.07 -3.30
C THR A 168 0.72 -5.90 -2.79
N ALA A 169 0.09 -4.78 -2.41
CA ALA A 169 0.80 -3.63 -1.86
C ALA A 169 1.51 -3.96 -0.54
N LYS A 170 0.88 -4.77 0.34
CA LYS A 170 1.51 -5.27 1.57
C LYS A 170 2.73 -6.12 1.26
N GLN A 171 2.62 -7.07 0.33
CA GLN A 171 3.76 -7.92 -0.05
C GLN A 171 4.91 -7.10 -0.63
N ASN A 172 4.61 -6.10 -1.46
CA ASN A 172 5.62 -5.18 -1.99
C ASN A 172 6.30 -4.38 -0.87
N PHE A 173 5.55 -3.95 0.14
CA PHE A 173 6.11 -3.28 1.31
C PHE A 173 7.00 -4.21 2.14
N VAL A 174 6.57 -5.43 2.44
CA VAL A 174 7.39 -6.43 3.15
C VAL A 174 8.67 -6.74 2.37
N ASN A 175 8.59 -6.86 1.05
CA ASN A 175 9.78 -7.04 0.21
C ASN A 175 10.70 -5.82 0.25
N ALA A 176 10.15 -4.60 0.29
CA ALA A 176 10.94 -3.38 0.45
C ALA A 176 11.66 -3.32 1.81
N VAL A 177 11.02 -3.77 2.88
CA VAL A 177 11.64 -3.91 4.22
C VAL A 177 12.83 -4.87 4.16
N LYS A 178 12.68 -6.04 3.50
CA LYS A 178 13.78 -7.00 3.31
C LYS A 178 14.92 -6.45 2.43
N LEU A 179 14.60 -5.66 1.41
CA LEU A 179 15.62 -4.99 0.60
C LEU A 179 16.39 -3.95 1.41
N PHE A 180 15.71 -3.23 2.30
CA PHE A 180 16.34 -2.30 3.23
C PHE A 180 17.26 -3.01 4.23
N GLU A 181 16.90 -4.20 4.68
CA GLU A 181 17.75 -5.07 5.50
C GLU A 181 19.02 -5.52 4.76
N ASN A 182 18.87 -6.02 3.52
CA ASN A 182 19.95 -6.64 2.76
C ASN A 182 20.99 -5.67 2.17
N HIS A 183 20.67 -4.39 1.99
CA HIS A 183 21.57 -3.44 1.31
C HIS A 183 22.74 -2.97 2.21
N ILE A 184 22.89 -3.51 3.42
CA ILE A 184 23.90 -3.07 4.39
C ILE A 184 24.54 -4.25 5.17
N GLN A 185 24.77 -5.37 4.48
CA GLN A 185 25.88 -6.29 4.77
C GLN A 185 27.07 -5.93 3.89
#